data_AF-A0AAI9PJF3-F1
#
_entry.id   AF-A0AAI9PJF3-F1
#
_cell.length_a   1.000
_cell.length_b   1.000
_cell.length_c   1.000
_cell.angle_alpha   90.00
_cell.angle_beta   90.00
_cell.angle_gamma   90.00
#
_symmetry.space_group_name_H-M   'P 1'
#
loop_
_entity.id
_entity.type
_entity.pdbx_description
1 polymer ?
#
loop_
_entity_poly.entity_id
_entity_poly.type
_entity_poly.pdbx_seq_one_letter_code
_entity_poly.pdbx_strand_id
1 'polypeptide(L)'
;MKPVIALVGRPNVGKSTLFNRMTRSRDALVADLPGLTRDRHYGEGRIGDRPFIVIDTGGFEPVAKEGIVAEMAKQTRQAVVEADVVIFLVDGRLGLAPQDRVIADYLRKTGRRVMLAINKAEGMKYTSVAADFYELGMGDPYAISSTHGDGVHELVDEALDLAVQERPELADQEDAGQHGVKIAIVGRPNVGKSTLVNTLIGEERVIAFDMPGTTRDAIYVEFERGGKPYTLIDTAGLRKRGKVFEAIEKFSVVKTLQSIADANVVVLLLDAQQDISEQDAHIAGFIVESGRALVVGVNKWDGLDGHQRDRVKHDLERKLQFLSFANLHFVSARERTGIGALLRSVDDAYAAAMIKLPTPQITRVLQEAVEFQQPKRVGVSRPKLRYAHQGGSNPPIIVVHGNALSGVTDAYRRYLENRFRTAFKLKGTPLRIEFRTNKNPYADSKD
;
A
#
# COMPACT_ATOMS: atom_id res chain seq x y z
N MET A 1 -13.17 -0.51 -4.12
CA MET A 1 -11.98 -1.03 -3.40
C MET A 1 -11.00 -1.69 -4.37
N LYS A 2 -9.69 -1.74 -4.08
CA LYS A 2 -8.74 -2.40 -5.00
C LYS A 2 -8.81 -3.93 -4.92
N PRO A 3 -8.65 -4.65 -6.05
CA PRO A 3 -8.52 -6.11 -6.06
C PRO A 3 -7.31 -6.57 -5.24
N VAL A 4 -7.39 -7.78 -4.69
CA VAL A 4 -6.34 -8.38 -3.85
C VAL A 4 -5.84 -9.68 -4.48
N ILE A 5 -4.53 -9.74 -4.72
CA ILE A 5 -3.84 -10.91 -5.28
C ILE A 5 -2.91 -11.51 -4.20
N ALA A 6 -3.07 -12.79 -3.89
CA ALA A 6 -2.15 -13.52 -3.01
C ALA A 6 -1.18 -14.38 -3.81
N LEU A 7 0.12 -14.26 -3.53
CA LEU A 7 1.18 -15.10 -4.08
C LEU A 7 1.43 -16.27 -3.12
N VAL A 8 1.14 -17.49 -3.58
CA VAL A 8 1.26 -18.72 -2.79
C VAL A 8 2.22 -19.69 -3.48
N GLY A 9 2.93 -20.49 -2.71
CA GLY A 9 3.82 -21.52 -3.23
C GLY A 9 4.92 -21.88 -2.24
N ARG A 10 5.61 -22.98 -2.49
CA ARG A 10 6.71 -23.44 -1.62
C ARG A 10 7.86 -22.43 -1.56
N PRO A 11 8.80 -22.53 -0.59
CA PRO A 11 10.00 -21.69 -0.57
C PRO A 11 10.78 -21.72 -1.90
N ASN A 12 11.44 -20.60 -2.23
CA ASN A 12 12.38 -20.46 -3.35
C ASN A 12 11.82 -20.60 -4.79
N VAL A 13 10.50 -20.66 -4.98
CA VAL A 13 9.86 -20.61 -6.32
C VAL A 13 9.87 -19.21 -6.96
N GLY A 14 10.34 -18.18 -6.24
CA GLY A 14 10.46 -16.81 -6.76
C GLY A 14 9.28 -15.88 -6.47
N LYS A 15 8.49 -16.15 -5.41
CA LYS A 15 7.36 -15.30 -4.98
C LYS A 15 7.78 -13.86 -4.67
N SER A 16 8.83 -13.67 -3.87
CA SER A 16 9.30 -12.33 -3.52
C SER A 16 9.88 -11.59 -4.73
N THR A 17 10.45 -12.32 -5.70
CA THR A 17 10.88 -11.75 -6.98
C THR A 17 9.69 -11.25 -7.81
N LEU A 18 8.61 -12.05 -7.88
CA LEU A 18 7.37 -11.65 -8.56
C LEU A 18 6.71 -10.46 -7.83
N PHE A 19 6.63 -10.52 -6.50
CA PHE A 19 6.09 -9.45 -5.66
C PHE A 19 6.77 -8.11 -5.96
N ASN A 20 8.10 -8.05 -5.88
CA ASN A 20 8.88 -6.83 -6.14
C ASN A 20 8.68 -6.31 -7.56
N ARG A 21 8.49 -7.22 -8.52
CA ARG A 21 8.17 -6.84 -9.90
C ARG A 21 6.78 -6.22 -9.99
N MET A 22 5.77 -6.84 -9.37
CA MET A 22 4.38 -6.36 -9.37
C MET A 22 4.23 -4.98 -8.72
N THR A 23 4.95 -4.72 -7.63
CA THR A 23 4.91 -3.44 -6.91
C THR A 23 5.75 -2.34 -7.57
N ARG A 24 6.51 -2.65 -8.64
CA ARG A 24 7.53 -1.77 -9.26
C ARG A 24 8.53 -1.19 -8.25
N SER A 25 8.67 -1.84 -7.09
CA SER A 25 9.56 -1.40 -6.03
C SER A 25 10.88 -2.15 -6.17
N ARG A 26 11.96 -1.44 -6.49
CA ARG A 26 13.32 -1.99 -6.28
C ARG A 26 13.60 -2.21 -4.80
N ASP A 27 12.96 -1.39 -3.98
CA ASP A 27 12.89 -1.50 -2.54
C ASP A 27 11.41 -1.65 -2.19
N ALA A 28 10.93 -2.88 -2.04
CA ALA A 28 9.96 -3.04 -0.96
C ALA A 28 10.66 -2.41 0.24
N LEU A 29 10.07 -1.41 0.90
CA LEU A 29 10.58 -1.03 2.21
C LEU A 29 10.24 -2.19 3.15
N VAL A 30 10.95 -3.31 3.00
CA VAL A 30 11.70 -3.86 4.10
C VAL A 30 12.54 -2.69 4.58
N ALA A 31 11.94 -1.85 5.44
CA ALA A 31 12.76 -1.14 6.38
C ALA A 31 13.62 -2.24 6.99
N ASP A 32 14.93 -2.24 6.84
CA ASP A 32 15.80 -3.13 7.62
C ASP A 32 15.79 -2.62 9.07
N LEU A 33 14.63 -2.69 9.74
CA LEU A 33 14.51 -2.42 11.16
C LEU A 33 14.80 -3.76 11.88
N PRO A 34 15.83 -3.81 12.74
CA PRO A 34 16.08 -4.99 13.56
C PRO A 34 14.86 -5.29 14.45
N GLY A 35 14.23 -6.44 14.24
CA GLY A 35 13.03 -6.88 14.99
C GLY A 35 11.93 -7.49 14.11
N LEU A 36 11.91 -7.13 12.82
CA LEU A 36 10.83 -7.47 11.89
C LEU A 36 10.61 -8.97 11.74
N THR A 37 9.39 -9.40 12.02
CA THR A 37 8.92 -10.74 11.63
C THR A 37 8.96 -10.91 10.11
N ARG A 38 9.44 -12.09 9.69
CA ARG A 38 9.92 -12.40 8.33
C ARG A 38 8.81 -12.85 7.36
N ASP A 39 7.54 -12.79 7.76
CA ASP A 39 6.56 -13.75 7.25
C ASP A 39 5.54 -13.21 6.22
N ARG A 40 5.39 -11.89 6.00
CA ARG A 40 4.52 -11.35 4.93
C ARG A 40 4.94 -9.98 4.42
N HIS A 41 4.94 -9.84 3.09
CA HIS A 41 5.06 -8.53 2.45
C HIS A 41 3.72 -8.16 1.82
N TYR A 42 3.27 -6.93 2.09
CA TYR A 42 2.10 -6.34 1.47
C TYR A 42 2.58 -5.18 0.60
N GLY A 43 2.00 -5.04 -0.59
CA GLY A 43 2.40 -3.99 -1.50
C GLY A 43 1.28 -3.59 -2.44
N GLU A 44 1.38 -2.39 -2.98
CA GLU A 44 0.50 -1.94 -4.04
C GLU A 44 1.10 -2.31 -5.40
N GLY A 45 0.43 -3.20 -6.12
CA GLY A 45 0.78 -3.59 -7.48
C GLY A 45 0.40 -2.51 -8.50
N ARG A 46 1.30 -2.27 -9.44
CA ARG A 46 1.16 -1.24 -10.50
C ARG A 46 1.56 -1.75 -11.88
N ILE A 47 1.52 -3.07 -12.10
CA ILE A 47 1.63 -3.67 -13.44
C ILE A 47 0.27 -3.59 -14.12
N GLY A 48 0.25 -3.26 -15.41
CA GLY A 48 -0.99 -2.97 -16.15
C GLY A 48 -1.60 -1.61 -15.81
N ASP A 49 -2.85 -1.44 -16.23
CA ASP A 49 -3.60 -0.18 -16.12
C ASP A 49 -4.40 -0.07 -14.81
N ARG A 50 -4.62 -1.20 -14.12
CA ARG A 50 -5.45 -1.28 -12.91
C ARG A 50 -4.59 -1.53 -11.66
N PRO A 51 -4.62 -0.67 -10.64
CA PRO A 51 -3.87 -0.88 -9.40
C PRO A 51 -4.53 -1.96 -8.53
N PHE A 52 -3.73 -2.75 -7.84
CA PHE A 52 -4.19 -3.84 -6.96
C PHE A 52 -3.32 -3.95 -5.71
N ILE A 53 -3.76 -4.75 -4.74
CA ILE A 53 -2.96 -5.11 -3.57
C ILE A 53 -2.38 -6.50 -3.81
N VAL A 54 -1.08 -6.66 -3.57
CA VAL A 54 -0.41 -7.95 -3.64
C VAL A 54 0.10 -8.36 -2.25
N ILE A 55 -0.02 -9.65 -1.96
CA ILE A 55 0.40 -10.26 -0.70
C ILE A 55 1.39 -11.37 -1.01
N ASP A 56 2.64 -11.24 -0.54
CA ASP A 56 3.58 -12.38 -0.50
C ASP A 56 3.38 -13.12 0.81
N THR A 57 2.92 -14.38 0.71
CA THR A 57 2.63 -15.19 1.89
C THR A 57 3.86 -15.89 2.48
N GLY A 58 5.07 -15.62 1.98
CA GLY A 58 6.28 -16.32 2.41
C GLY A 58 6.29 -17.79 2.00
N GLY A 59 7.23 -18.60 2.52
CA GLY A 59 7.26 -20.05 2.25
C GLY A 59 5.98 -20.73 2.72
N PHE A 60 5.09 -21.14 1.79
CA PHE A 60 3.83 -21.75 2.17
C PHE A 60 4.03 -23.21 2.59
N GLU A 61 3.92 -23.49 3.89
CA GLU A 61 3.90 -24.85 4.45
C GLU A 61 2.50 -25.15 5.05
N PRO A 62 1.64 -25.90 4.34
CA PRO A 62 0.26 -26.14 4.77
C PRO A 62 0.14 -27.13 5.95
N VAL A 63 1.20 -27.87 6.29
CA VAL A 63 1.19 -28.97 7.27
C VAL A 63 2.21 -28.72 8.37
N ALA A 64 1.82 -27.93 9.37
CA ALA A 64 2.55 -27.85 10.63
C ALA A 64 1.59 -28.07 11.79
N LYS A 65 1.87 -29.09 12.59
CA LYS A 65 0.97 -29.54 13.66
C LYS A 65 1.23 -28.86 15.01
N GLU A 66 2.43 -28.30 15.26
CA GLU A 66 2.77 -27.64 16.54
C GLU A 66 3.81 -26.51 16.37
N GLY A 67 3.85 -25.58 17.32
CA GLY A 67 4.84 -24.50 17.40
C GLY A 67 4.58 -23.28 16.51
N ILE A 68 5.60 -22.44 16.34
CA ILE A 68 5.57 -21.20 15.52
C ILE A 68 5.06 -21.47 14.09
N VAL A 69 5.34 -22.65 13.55
CA VAL A 69 5.00 -23.07 12.19
C VAL A 69 3.48 -23.30 12.01
N ALA A 70 2.74 -23.68 13.06
CA ALA A 70 1.28 -23.82 13.01
C ALA A 70 0.56 -22.46 12.94
N GLU A 71 1.09 -21.44 13.62
CA GLU A 71 0.57 -20.07 13.53
C GLU A 71 0.89 -19.46 12.16
N MET A 72 2.09 -19.73 11.59
CA MET A 72 2.42 -19.35 10.20
C MET A 72 1.44 -19.97 9.19
N ALA A 73 1.13 -21.27 9.32
CA ALA A 73 0.15 -21.94 8.46
C ALA A 73 -1.24 -21.30 8.59
N LYS A 74 -1.71 -21.02 9.82
CA LYS A 74 -3.00 -20.37 10.06
C LYS A 74 -3.08 -18.99 9.43
N GLN A 75 -2.04 -18.19 9.56
CA GLN A 75 -2.01 -16.87 8.96
C GLN A 75 -1.98 -16.98 7.42
N THR A 76 -1.24 -17.90 6.80
CA THR A 76 -1.17 -17.98 5.33
C THR A 76 -2.48 -18.42 4.70
N ARG A 77 -3.21 -19.30 5.38
CA ARG A 77 -4.59 -19.64 5.03
C ARG A 77 -5.50 -18.40 5.05
N GLN A 78 -5.31 -17.50 6.01
CA GLN A 78 -6.08 -16.26 6.07
C GLN A 78 -5.84 -15.36 4.85
N ALA A 79 -4.60 -15.24 4.37
CA ALA A 79 -4.28 -14.44 3.18
C ALA A 79 -4.97 -15.00 1.92
N VAL A 80 -5.01 -16.32 1.77
CA VAL A 80 -5.73 -17.00 0.68
C VAL A 80 -7.24 -16.74 0.75
N VAL A 81 -7.81 -16.77 1.96
CA VAL A 81 -9.24 -16.49 2.17
C VAL A 81 -9.59 -15.02 1.94
N GLU A 82 -8.65 -14.11 2.14
CA GLU A 82 -8.89 -12.67 1.97
C GLU A 82 -8.64 -12.19 0.53
N ALA A 83 -7.89 -12.94 -0.28
CA ALA A 83 -7.60 -12.60 -1.65
C ALA A 83 -8.80 -12.82 -2.59
N ASP A 84 -8.92 -11.94 -3.58
CA ASP A 84 -9.88 -12.11 -4.67
C ASP A 84 -9.36 -13.16 -5.66
N VAL A 85 -8.05 -13.16 -5.94
CA VAL A 85 -7.38 -14.17 -6.76
C VAL A 85 -6.09 -14.65 -6.11
N VAL A 86 -5.80 -15.95 -6.22
CA VAL A 86 -4.57 -16.57 -5.75
C VAL A 86 -3.71 -16.95 -6.95
N ILE A 87 -2.47 -16.47 -6.99
CA ILE A 87 -1.46 -16.96 -7.93
C ILE A 87 -0.63 -18.00 -7.21
N PHE A 88 -0.76 -19.26 -7.62
CA PHE A 88 0.04 -20.37 -7.13
C PHE A 88 1.31 -20.52 -7.99
N LEU A 89 2.46 -20.17 -7.42
CA LEU A 89 3.76 -20.23 -8.08
C LEU A 89 4.44 -21.58 -7.86
N VAL A 90 4.92 -22.16 -8.95
CA VAL A 90 5.78 -23.35 -9.00
C VAL A 90 7.08 -23.04 -9.75
N ASP A 91 8.09 -23.91 -9.61
CA ASP A 91 9.41 -23.72 -10.25
C ASP A 91 9.55 -24.60 -11.49
N GLY A 92 9.57 -23.99 -12.67
CA GLY A 92 9.66 -24.70 -13.95
C GLY A 92 11.00 -25.39 -14.19
N ARG A 93 12.08 -25.00 -13.50
CA ARG A 93 13.40 -25.63 -13.65
C ARG A 93 13.54 -26.89 -12.80
N LEU A 94 12.90 -26.90 -11.64
CA LEU A 94 12.94 -28.03 -10.72
C LEU A 94 11.80 -29.03 -10.96
N GLY A 95 10.79 -28.65 -11.74
CA GLY A 95 9.61 -29.48 -12.00
C GLY A 95 8.68 -29.57 -10.77
N LEU A 96 7.73 -30.49 -10.85
CA LEU A 96 6.69 -30.65 -9.84
C LEU A 96 7.23 -31.31 -8.56
N ALA A 97 7.18 -30.60 -7.42
CA ALA A 97 7.60 -31.15 -6.13
C ALA A 97 6.41 -31.75 -5.35
N PRO A 98 6.64 -32.69 -4.41
CA PRO A 98 5.57 -33.23 -3.54
C PRO A 98 4.84 -32.16 -2.74
N GLN A 99 5.55 -31.12 -2.28
CA GLN A 99 4.96 -29.99 -1.56
C GLN A 99 3.95 -29.22 -2.43
N ASP A 100 4.21 -29.11 -3.74
CA ASP A 100 3.33 -28.41 -4.67
C ASP A 100 1.98 -29.13 -4.78
N ARG A 101 1.95 -30.48 -4.73
CA ARG A 101 0.71 -31.27 -4.67
C ARG A 101 -0.10 -30.99 -3.40
N VAL A 102 0.56 -30.93 -2.24
CA VAL A 102 -0.11 -30.65 -0.96
C VAL A 102 -0.71 -29.24 -0.94
N ILE A 103 0.04 -28.26 -1.45
CA ILE A 103 -0.43 -26.88 -1.60
C ILE A 103 -1.62 -26.84 -2.56
N ALA A 104 -1.53 -27.57 -3.67
CA ALA A 104 -2.59 -27.64 -4.66
C ALA A 104 -3.90 -28.20 -4.12
N ASP A 105 -3.82 -29.31 -3.38
CA ASP A 105 -4.96 -29.95 -2.72
C ASP A 105 -5.63 -29.02 -1.72
N TYR A 106 -4.84 -28.25 -0.97
CA TYR A 106 -5.36 -27.25 -0.06
C TYR A 106 -6.10 -26.14 -0.82
N LEU A 107 -5.44 -25.55 -1.83
CA LEU A 107 -5.99 -24.43 -2.60
C LEU A 107 -7.31 -24.79 -3.30
N ARG A 108 -7.41 -25.98 -3.90
CA ARG A 108 -8.65 -26.47 -4.53
C ARG A 108 -9.83 -26.54 -3.55
N LYS A 109 -9.57 -26.83 -2.26
CA LYS A 109 -10.62 -26.90 -1.22
C LYS A 109 -11.07 -25.53 -0.72
N THR A 110 -10.36 -24.45 -1.04
CA THR A 110 -10.70 -23.10 -0.56
C THR A 110 -11.86 -22.45 -1.30
N GLY A 111 -12.20 -22.95 -2.51
CA GLY A 111 -13.21 -22.35 -3.38
C GLY A 111 -12.78 -21.03 -4.02
N ARG A 112 -11.53 -20.59 -3.83
CA ARG A 112 -10.97 -19.38 -4.43
C ARG A 112 -10.52 -19.62 -5.87
N ARG A 113 -10.48 -18.56 -6.68
CA ARG A 113 -9.85 -18.61 -8.01
C ARG A 113 -8.35 -18.70 -7.85
N VAL A 114 -7.80 -19.77 -8.39
CA VAL A 114 -6.37 -20.07 -8.34
C VAL A 114 -5.84 -20.09 -9.76
N MET A 115 -4.82 -19.30 -10.03
CA MET A 115 -4.06 -19.31 -11.27
C MET A 115 -2.73 -19.98 -11.01
N LEU A 116 -2.40 -21.01 -11.78
CA LEU A 116 -1.12 -21.70 -11.68
C LEU A 116 -0.08 -20.97 -12.54
N ALA A 117 1.00 -20.51 -11.92
CA ALA A 117 2.09 -19.81 -12.59
C ALA A 117 3.40 -20.61 -12.46
N ILE A 118 3.95 -21.05 -13.58
CA ILE A 118 5.25 -21.72 -13.64
C ILE A 118 6.33 -20.66 -13.81
N ASN A 119 7.04 -20.39 -12.73
CA ASN A 119 8.10 -19.39 -12.71
C ASN A 119 9.43 -19.95 -13.17
N LYS A 120 10.37 -19.06 -13.51
CA LYS A 120 11.71 -19.37 -14.03
C LYS A 120 11.67 -20.07 -15.40
N ALA A 121 10.65 -19.76 -16.21
CA ALA A 121 10.40 -20.37 -17.51
C ALA A 121 11.26 -19.80 -18.67
N GLU A 122 12.21 -18.90 -18.37
CA GLU A 122 13.03 -18.25 -19.39
C GLU A 122 13.75 -19.24 -20.32
N GLY A 123 13.59 -19.03 -21.64
CA GLY A 123 14.24 -19.83 -22.68
C GLY A 123 13.71 -21.26 -22.83
N MET A 124 12.65 -21.65 -22.11
CA MET A 124 12.08 -22.99 -22.19
C MET A 124 10.86 -23.05 -23.11
N LYS A 125 10.65 -24.20 -23.77
CA LYS A 125 9.44 -24.43 -24.58
C LYS A 125 8.26 -24.70 -23.66
N TYR A 126 7.16 -23.95 -23.86
CA TYR A 126 5.94 -24.05 -23.05
C TYR A 126 5.46 -25.51 -22.87
N THR A 127 5.36 -26.26 -23.96
CA THR A 127 4.88 -27.66 -23.95
C THR A 127 5.74 -28.59 -23.09
N SER A 128 7.04 -28.33 -22.96
CA SER A 128 7.95 -29.12 -22.14
C SER A 128 7.81 -28.82 -20.66
N VAL A 129 7.52 -27.56 -20.31
CA VAL A 129 7.47 -27.13 -18.92
C VAL A 129 6.07 -27.38 -18.34
N ALA A 130 5.01 -27.11 -19.11
CA ALA A 130 3.63 -27.24 -18.65
C ALA A 130 3.18 -28.70 -18.41
N ALA A 131 3.78 -29.67 -19.11
CA ALA A 131 3.38 -31.08 -19.08
C ALA A 131 3.27 -31.65 -17.66
N ASP A 132 4.28 -31.43 -16.83
CA ASP A 132 4.34 -31.95 -15.46
C ASP A 132 3.30 -31.31 -14.54
N PHE A 133 2.87 -30.08 -14.84
CA PHE A 133 2.02 -29.29 -13.96
C PHE A 133 0.52 -29.43 -14.26
N TYR A 134 0.14 -29.97 -15.42
CA TYR A 134 -1.27 -30.34 -15.68
C TYR A 134 -1.79 -31.38 -14.68
N GLU A 135 -0.92 -32.22 -14.10
CA GLU A 135 -1.28 -33.19 -13.05
C GLU A 135 -1.93 -32.52 -11.82
N LEU A 136 -1.62 -31.25 -11.56
CA LEU A 136 -2.21 -30.50 -10.45
C LEU A 136 -3.71 -30.21 -10.63
N GLY A 137 -4.23 -30.33 -11.86
CA GLY A 137 -5.65 -30.13 -12.16
C GLY A 137 -6.13 -28.71 -11.86
N MET A 138 -5.31 -27.70 -12.19
CA MET A 138 -5.57 -26.28 -11.93
C MET A 138 -5.77 -25.44 -13.19
N GLY A 139 -6.25 -26.06 -14.28
CA GLY A 139 -6.36 -25.40 -15.58
C GLY A 139 -5.01 -25.25 -16.29
N ASP A 140 -4.95 -24.31 -17.22
CA ASP A 140 -3.77 -24.07 -18.05
C ASP A 140 -2.72 -23.23 -17.29
N PRO A 141 -1.48 -23.71 -17.12
CA PRO A 141 -0.49 -22.96 -16.36
C PRO A 141 0.10 -21.80 -17.16
N TYR A 142 0.33 -20.67 -16.50
CA TYR A 142 1.01 -19.51 -17.05
C TYR A 142 2.53 -19.67 -16.91
N ALA A 143 3.25 -19.73 -18.02
CA ALA A 143 4.72 -19.74 -17.98
C ALA A 143 5.24 -18.29 -17.84
N ILE A 144 5.97 -18.02 -16.77
CA ILE A 144 6.50 -16.68 -16.48
C ILE A 144 7.98 -16.70 -16.14
N SER A 145 8.63 -15.55 -16.33
CA SER A 145 9.91 -15.25 -15.71
C SER A 145 9.79 -14.03 -14.81
N SER A 146 9.77 -14.23 -13.49
CA SER A 146 9.76 -13.11 -12.53
C SER A 146 11.03 -12.27 -12.59
N THR A 147 12.16 -12.85 -13.02
CA THR A 147 13.44 -12.14 -13.12
C THR A 147 13.51 -11.27 -14.36
N HIS A 148 13.02 -11.76 -15.51
CA HIS A 148 13.09 -11.05 -16.79
C HIS A 148 11.82 -10.24 -17.09
N GLY A 149 10.67 -10.66 -16.56
CA GLY A 149 9.36 -10.03 -16.72
C GLY A 149 8.44 -10.73 -17.72
N ASP A 150 8.92 -11.77 -18.39
CA ASP A 150 8.17 -12.51 -19.41
C ASP A 150 6.89 -13.12 -18.83
N GLY A 151 5.76 -12.95 -19.52
CA GLY A 151 4.45 -13.47 -19.12
C GLY A 151 3.83 -12.85 -17.86
N VAL A 152 4.54 -11.98 -17.14
CA VAL A 152 4.05 -11.39 -15.88
C VAL A 152 2.90 -10.41 -16.12
N HIS A 153 2.95 -9.62 -17.20
CA HIS A 153 1.89 -8.67 -17.51
C HIS A 153 0.57 -9.38 -17.81
N GLU A 154 0.61 -10.38 -18.70
CA GLU A 154 -0.55 -11.20 -19.07
C GLU A 154 -1.14 -11.94 -17.86
N LEU A 155 -0.29 -12.55 -17.03
CA LEU A 155 -0.73 -13.20 -15.78
C LEU A 155 -1.48 -12.25 -14.85
N VAL A 156 -0.98 -11.01 -14.71
CA VAL A 156 -1.59 -10.01 -13.83
C VAL A 156 -2.90 -9.49 -14.41
N ASP A 157 -2.95 -9.18 -15.70
CA ASP A 157 -4.18 -8.68 -16.35
C ASP A 157 -5.31 -9.69 -16.22
N GLU A 158 -5.05 -10.96 -16.50
CA GLU A 158 -6.03 -12.04 -16.34
C GLU A 158 -6.45 -12.21 -14.87
N ALA A 159 -5.50 -12.13 -13.92
CA ALA A 159 -5.84 -12.19 -12.49
C ALA A 159 -6.78 -11.05 -12.08
N LEU A 160 -6.62 -9.86 -12.66
CA LEU A 160 -7.48 -8.72 -12.38
C LEU A 160 -8.85 -8.88 -13.04
N ASP A 161 -8.91 -9.42 -14.26
CA ASP A 161 -10.18 -9.72 -14.93
C ASP A 161 -11.00 -10.75 -14.14
N LEU A 162 -10.35 -11.81 -13.66
CA LEU A 162 -10.98 -12.79 -12.78
C LEU A 162 -11.49 -12.17 -11.48
N ALA A 163 -10.70 -11.27 -10.86
CA ALA A 163 -11.13 -10.58 -9.64
C ALA A 163 -12.37 -9.71 -9.87
N VAL A 164 -12.44 -8.98 -10.99
CA VAL A 164 -13.58 -8.14 -11.36
C VAL A 164 -14.82 -8.99 -11.68
N GLN A 165 -14.66 -10.14 -12.34
CA GLN A 165 -15.78 -11.06 -12.57
C GLN A 165 -16.42 -11.55 -11.26
N GLU A 166 -15.62 -11.79 -10.22
CA GLU A 166 -16.13 -12.21 -8.91
C GLU A 166 -16.73 -11.05 -8.09
N ARG A 167 -16.23 -9.83 -8.32
CA ARG A 167 -16.75 -8.60 -7.69
C ARG A 167 -16.95 -7.52 -8.73
N PRO A 168 -18.12 -7.48 -9.39
CA PRO A 168 -18.45 -6.46 -10.37
C PRO A 168 -18.32 -5.04 -9.82
N GLU A 169 -18.52 -4.83 -8.50
CA GLU A 169 -18.28 -3.53 -7.83
C GLU A 169 -16.83 -3.02 -7.91
N LEU A 170 -15.87 -3.85 -8.35
CA LEU A 170 -14.49 -3.42 -8.64
C LEU A 170 -14.38 -2.68 -9.98
N ALA A 171 -15.34 -2.85 -10.90
CA ALA A 171 -15.35 -2.19 -12.22
C ALA A 171 -15.73 -0.70 -12.14
N ASP A 172 -16.56 -0.30 -11.17
CA ASP A 172 -17.15 1.04 -11.09
C ASP A 172 -16.24 2.11 -10.42
N GLN A 173 -14.93 2.04 -10.61
CA GLN A 173 -13.98 2.99 -9.98
C GLN A 173 -13.56 4.17 -10.87
N GLU A 174 -14.30 4.45 -11.93
CA GLU A 174 -14.21 5.69 -12.69
C GLU A 174 -15.34 6.66 -12.32
N ASP A 175 -15.48 7.00 -11.03
CA ASP A 175 -16.29 8.15 -10.65
C ASP A 175 -15.47 9.15 -9.82
N ALA A 176 -14.67 9.94 -10.54
CA ALA A 176 -13.96 11.09 -10.01
C ALA A 176 -14.87 12.33 -9.81
N GLY A 177 -16.19 12.15 -9.78
CA GLY A 177 -17.14 13.26 -9.86
C GLY A 177 -17.95 13.59 -8.61
N GLN A 178 -18.19 12.66 -7.68
CA GLN A 178 -19.33 12.82 -6.75
C GLN A 178 -19.06 12.62 -5.26
N HIS A 179 -17.92 12.04 -4.87
CA HIS A 179 -17.64 11.82 -3.44
C HIS A 179 -16.69 12.89 -2.89
N GLY A 180 -17.02 13.40 -1.70
CA GLY A 180 -16.18 14.34 -0.95
C GLY A 180 -14.80 13.78 -0.58
N VAL A 181 -14.07 14.46 0.30
CA VAL A 181 -12.73 13.99 0.70
C VAL A 181 -12.84 12.61 1.36
N LYS A 182 -12.24 11.59 0.72
CA LYS A 182 -12.23 10.22 1.25
C LYS A 182 -11.21 10.08 2.37
N ILE A 183 -11.68 9.73 3.57
CA ILE A 183 -10.86 9.56 4.77
C ILE A 183 -10.91 8.11 5.22
N ALA A 184 -9.76 7.51 5.53
CA ALA A 184 -9.69 6.24 6.26
C ALA A 184 -9.06 6.44 7.64
N ILE A 185 -9.66 5.88 8.69
CA ILE A 185 -9.08 5.87 10.04
C ILE A 185 -8.51 4.48 10.31
N VAL A 186 -7.19 4.39 10.43
CA VAL A 186 -6.46 3.12 10.55
C VAL A 186 -5.58 3.10 11.79
N GLY A 187 -5.16 1.91 12.20
CA GLY A 187 -4.36 1.69 13.40
C GLY A 187 -4.66 0.32 13.99
N ARG A 188 -3.87 -0.09 14.98
CA ARG A 188 -4.05 -1.38 15.66
C ARG A 188 -5.43 -1.56 16.30
N PRO A 189 -5.83 -2.80 16.65
CA PRO A 189 -7.00 -3.03 17.48
C PRO A 189 -6.94 -2.21 18.78
N ASN A 190 -8.09 -1.77 19.29
CA ASN A 190 -8.24 -1.10 20.60
C ASN A 190 -7.55 0.27 20.79
N VAL A 191 -6.92 0.85 19.75
CA VAL A 191 -6.37 2.22 19.79
C VAL A 191 -7.45 3.32 19.88
N GLY A 192 -8.73 2.95 19.71
CA GLY A 192 -9.87 3.88 19.81
C GLY A 192 -10.44 4.38 18.48
N LYS A 193 -10.20 3.67 17.37
CA LYS A 193 -10.76 4.00 16.04
C LYS A 193 -12.28 4.18 16.07
N SER A 194 -13.03 3.19 16.56
CA SER A 194 -14.49 3.24 16.61
C SER A 194 -14.99 4.36 17.52
N THR A 195 -14.27 4.67 18.61
CA THR A 195 -14.60 5.80 19.47
C THR A 195 -14.43 7.11 18.71
N LEU A 196 -13.30 7.31 18.02
CA LEU A 196 -13.06 8.50 17.22
C LEU A 196 -14.14 8.68 16.16
N VAL A 197 -14.46 7.62 15.41
CA VAL A 197 -15.47 7.66 14.36
C VAL A 197 -16.85 8.05 14.90
N ASN A 198 -17.29 7.44 16.00
CA ASN A 198 -18.57 7.80 16.62
C ASN A 198 -18.58 9.24 17.12
N THR A 199 -17.45 9.71 17.67
CA THR A 199 -17.31 11.10 18.09
C THR A 199 -17.39 12.05 16.89
N LEU A 200 -16.80 11.69 15.75
CA LEU A 200 -16.88 12.48 14.51
C LEU A 200 -18.32 12.58 14.00
N ILE A 201 -19.03 11.45 13.92
CA ILE A 201 -20.42 11.42 13.43
C ILE A 201 -21.38 12.13 14.40
N GLY A 202 -21.12 12.04 15.71
CA GLY A 202 -21.94 12.64 16.75
C GLY A 202 -21.63 14.09 17.09
N GLU A 203 -20.73 14.77 16.34
CA GLU A 203 -20.56 16.22 16.49
C GLU A 203 -21.78 16.97 15.94
N GLU A 204 -22.27 17.99 16.65
CA GLU A 204 -23.44 18.80 16.25
C GLU A 204 -23.31 19.44 14.86
N ARG A 205 -22.08 19.50 14.32
CA ARG A 205 -21.74 20.11 13.03
C ARG A 205 -21.59 19.09 11.90
N VAL A 206 -21.82 17.80 12.18
CA VAL A 206 -21.71 16.72 11.22
C VAL A 206 -23.10 16.22 10.86
N ILE A 207 -23.46 16.36 9.59
CA ILE A 207 -24.72 15.85 9.05
C ILE A 207 -24.40 14.55 8.33
N ALA A 208 -24.88 13.43 8.86
CA ALA A 208 -24.77 12.13 8.19
C ALA A 208 -25.94 11.95 7.21
N PHE A 209 -25.65 11.52 5.99
CA PHE A 209 -26.67 11.20 5.01
C PHE A 209 -27.06 9.72 5.13
N ASP A 210 -28.23 9.43 5.73
CA ASP A 210 -28.82 8.10 5.65
C ASP A 210 -29.61 7.98 4.34
N MET A 211 -28.95 7.57 3.25
CA MET A 211 -29.66 7.27 1.99
C MET A 211 -30.37 5.90 2.10
N PRO A 212 -31.71 5.85 1.93
CA PRO A 212 -32.45 4.58 1.88
C PRO A 212 -32.11 3.83 0.58
N GLY A 213 -31.55 2.62 0.68
CA GLY A 213 -31.15 1.79 -0.48
C GLY A 213 -29.71 1.28 -0.45
N THR A 214 -28.90 1.70 0.52
CA THR A 214 -27.49 1.32 0.69
C THR A 214 -27.27 -0.08 1.32
N THR A 215 -28.26 -0.96 1.28
CA THR A 215 -28.31 -2.24 2.03
C THR A 215 -27.49 -3.38 1.43
N ARG A 216 -26.34 -3.13 0.80
CA ARG A 216 -25.43 -4.23 0.44
C ARG A 216 -23.98 -4.07 0.91
N ASP A 217 -23.42 -2.86 1.01
CA ASP A 217 -22.02 -2.72 1.44
C ASP A 217 -21.81 -1.62 2.50
N ALA A 218 -21.58 -2.06 3.73
CA ALA A 218 -21.35 -1.26 4.94
C ALA A 218 -19.97 -0.55 4.97
N ILE A 219 -19.51 -0.02 3.84
CA ILE A 219 -18.10 0.35 3.62
C ILE A 219 -17.89 1.86 3.65
N TYR A 220 -18.85 2.66 3.18
CA TYR A 220 -18.73 4.12 3.08
C TYR A 220 -19.78 4.82 3.94
N VAL A 221 -19.36 5.85 4.68
CA VAL A 221 -20.26 6.74 5.42
C VAL A 221 -20.00 8.17 4.96
N GLU A 222 -20.99 8.75 4.29
CA GLU A 222 -20.95 10.13 3.84
C GLU A 222 -21.41 11.07 4.94
N PHE A 223 -20.66 12.15 5.13
CA PHE A 223 -21.00 13.17 6.09
C PHE A 223 -20.53 14.54 5.63
N GLU A 224 -21.24 15.59 6.03
CA GLU A 224 -20.86 16.97 5.76
C GLU A 224 -20.34 17.63 7.04
N ARG A 225 -19.25 18.39 6.94
CA ARG A 225 -18.76 19.21 8.05
C ARG A 225 -18.34 20.58 7.56
N GLY A 226 -18.99 21.62 8.07
CA GLY A 226 -18.68 23.01 7.73
C GLY A 226 -18.82 23.30 6.23
N GLY A 227 -19.86 22.78 5.59
CA GLY A 227 -20.12 22.98 4.16
C GLY A 227 -19.32 22.08 3.21
N LYS A 228 -18.48 21.18 3.74
CA LYS A 228 -17.61 20.30 2.94
C LYS A 228 -18.04 18.84 3.05
N PRO A 229 -18.23 18.13 1.92
CA PRO A 229 -18.54 16.71 1.94
C PRO A 229 -17.29 15.88 2.25
N TYR A 230 -17.47 14.85 3.05
CA TYR A 230 -16.46 13.84 3.37
C TYR A 230 -17.07 12.45 3.24
N THR A 231 -16.21 11.48 2.95
CA THR A 231 -16.60 10.06 2.94
C THR A 231 -15.64 9.29 3.83
N LEU A 232 -16.15 8.70 4.91
CA LEU A 232 -15.38 7.82 5.76
C LEU A 232 -15.39 6.40 5.17
N ILE A 233 -14.21 5.85 4.91
CA ILE A 233 -14.01 4.49 4.44
C ILE A 233 -13.83 3.56 5.64
N ASP A 234 -14.44 2.39 5.56
CA ASP A 234 -14.29 1.24 6.47
C ASP A 234 -14.98 1.40 7.82
N THR A 235 -16.31 1.50 7.75
CA THR A 235 -17.19 1.60 8.92
C THR A 235 -17.85 0.29 9.31
N ALA A 236 -17.32 -0.86 8.85
CA ALA A 236 -17.88 -2.19 9.15
C ALA A 236 -18.05 -2.42 10.67
N GLY A 237 -17.22 -1.78 11.51
CA GLY A 237 -17.34 -1.80 12.97
C GLY A 237 -18.39 -0.88 13.60
N LEU A 238 -19.03 0.02 12.85
CA LEU A 238 -20.05 0.96 13.35
C LEU A 238 -21.47 0.37 13.36
N ARG A 239 -21.84 -0.37 12.30
CA ARG A 239 -23.23 -0.85 12.12
C ARG A 239 -23.53 -2.21 12.77
N LYS A 240 -22.53 -2.99 13.19
CA LYS A 240 -22.72 -4.34 13.79
C LYS A 240 -23.00 -4.37 15.30
N ARG A 241 -23.37 -3.25 15.93
CA ARG A 241 -23.73 -3.22 17.37
C ARG A 241 -25.09 -3.83 17.72
N GLY A 242 -25.77 -4.48 16.78
CA GLY A 242 -27.02 -5.20 16.99
C GLY A 242 -26.86 -6.71 16.83
N LYS A 243 -26.55 -7.41 17.94
CA LYS A 243 -26.68 -8.86 18.16
C LYS A 243 -25.69 -9.79 17.43
N VAL A 244 -24.87 -10.46 18.26
CA VAL A 244 -24.33 -11.83 18.13
C VAL A 244 -23.47 -12.09 16.88
N PHE A 245 -22.15 -11.98 17.05
CA PHE A 245 -21.08 -12.91 16.64
C PHE A 245 -19.72 -12.19 16.76
N GLU A 246 -19.25 -11.98 18.00
CA GLU A 246 -17.92 -11.40 18.29
C GLU A 246 -16.75 -12.39 18.05
N ALA A 247 -17.03 -13.64 17.67
CA ALA A 247 -16.03 -14.71 17.74
C ALA A 247 -15.08 -14.84 16.52
N ILE A 248 -15.35 -14.19 15.37
CA ILE A 248 -14.48 -14.28 14.17
C ILE A 248 -14.46 -12.97 13.36
N GLU A 249 -14.30 -11.82 14.02
CA GLU A 249 -13.90 -10.57 13.34
C GLU A 249 -12.51 -10.14 13.81
N LYS A 250 -11.54 -11.04 13.68
CA LYS A 250 -10.13 -10.62 13.62
C LYS A 250 -9.99 -9.77 12.35
N PHE A 251 -9.87 -8.46 12.55
CA PHE A 251 -9.61 -7.45 11.51
C PHE A 251 -8.70 -8.02 10.41
N SER A 252 -9.26 -8.13 9.20
CA SER A 252 -8.50 -8.46 8.01
C SER A 252 -7.50 -7.33 7.76
N VAL A 253 -6.20 -7.65 7.81
CA VAL A 253 -5.13 -6.73 7.43
C VAL A 253 -5.37 -6.22 6.01
N VAL A 254 -5.84 -7.10 5.12
CA VAL A 254 -6.17 -6.77 3.73
C VAL A 254 -7.22 -5.68 3.63
N LYS A 255 -8.32 -5.75 4.41
CA LYS A 255 -9.33 -4.67 4.43
C LYS A 255 -8.72 -3.33 4.82
N THR A 256 -7.88 -3.31 5.85
CA THR A 256 -7.20 -2.05 6.26
C THR A 256 -6.35 -1.50 5.12
N LEU A 257 -5.64 -2.36 4.39
CA LEU A 257 -4.83 -1.97 3.23
C LEU A 257 -5.70 -1.48 2.06
N GLN A 258 -6.85 -2.11 1.80
CA GLN A 258 -7.83 -1.64 0.80
C GLN A 258 -8.37 -0.26 1.14
N SER A 259 -8.71 -0.03 2.42
CA SER A 259 -9.18 1.27 2.92
C SER A 259 -8.13 2.36 2.75
N ILE A 260 -6.87 2.07 3.06
CA ILE A 260 -5.73 2.98 2.79
C ILE A 260 -5.63 3.24 1.28
N ALA A 261 -5.71 2.18 0.47
CA ALA A 261 -5.52 2.29 -0.96
C ALA A 261 -6.68 3.00 -1.69
N ASP A 262 -7.85 3.18 -1.07
CA ASP A 262 -8.98 3.95 -1.62
C ASP A 262 -9.10 5.37 -1.02
N ALA A 263 -8.51 5.62 0.15
CA ALA A 263 -8.54 6.94 0.78
C ALA A 263 -7.73 8.00 0.04
N ASN A 264 -8.15 9.26 0.15
CA ASN A 264 -7.29 10.41 -0.18
C ASN A 264 -6.38 10.74 1.01
N VAL A 265 -6.95 10.78 2.21
CA VAL A 265 -6.23 11.06 3.45
C VAL A 265 -6.44 9.91 4.43
N VAL A 266 -5.34 9.45 5.02
CA VAL A 266 -5.35 8.43 6.06
C VAL A 266 -5.03 9.07 7.40
N VAL A 267 -5.86 8.80 8.39
CA VAL A 267 -5.61 9.14 9.78
C VAL A 267 -5.07 7.89 10.48
N LEU A 268 -3.77 7.86 10.75
CA LEU A 268 -3.15 6.80 11.55
C LEU A 268 -3.34 7.09 13.03
N LEU A 269 -4.14 6.27 13.70
CA LEU A 269 -4.40 6.35 15.13
C LEU A 269 -3.44 5.46 15.91
N LEU A 270 -2.70 6.08 16.83
CA LEU A 270 -1.82 5.43 17.78
C LEU A 270 -2.42 5.53 19.19
N ASP A 271 -2.13 4.56 20.04
CA ASP A 271 -2.51 4.59 21.45
C ASP A 271 -1.36 5.17 22.27
N ALA A 272 -1.58 6.30 22.96
CA ALA A 272 -0.55 6.95 23.75
C ALA A 272 -0.16 6.15 25.01
N GLN A 273 -0.99 5.20 25.44
CA GLN A 273 -0.73 4.36 26.61
C GLN A 273 0.06 3.08 26.27
N GLN A 274 0.29 2.83 24.99
CA GLN A 274 1.02 1.66 24.50
C GLN A 274 2.25 2.09 23.72
N ASP A 275 3.25 1.21 23.68
CA ASP A 275 4.40 1.43 22.82
C ASP A 275 3.99 1.36 21.34
N ILE A 276 4.66 2.16 20.52
CA ILE A 276 4.58 2.06 19.06
C ILE A 276 5.16 0.70 18.67
N SER A 277 4.32 -0.14 18.09
CA SER A 277 4.64 -1.51 17.68
C SER A 277 5.15 -1.55 16.25
N GLU A 278 5.72 -2.69 15.86
CA GLU A 278 6.10 -2.96 14.46
C GLU A 278 4.89 -2.87 13.51
N GLN A 279 3.72 -3.33 13.95
CA GLN A 279 2.50 -3.26 13.13
C GLN A 279 2.11 -1.81 12.82
N ASP A 280 2.30 -0.87 13.74
CA ASP A 280 2.03 0.55 13.50
C ASP A 280 3.00 1.10 12.44
N ALA A 281 4.28 0.73 12.53
CA ALA A 281 5.29 1.11 11.55
C ALA A 281 5.01 0.51 10.16
N HIS A 282 4.52 -0.74 10.09
CA HIS A 282 4.14 -1.39 8.83
C HIS A 282 2.96 -0.69 8.16
N ILE A 283 1.90 -0.39 8.93
CA ILE A 283 0.73 0.34 8.41
C ILE A 283 1.18 1.72 7.93
N ALA A 284 2.00 2.42 8.71
CA ALA A 284 2.57 3.70 8.32
C ALA A 284 3.38 3.62 7.02
N GLY A 285 4.27 2.63 6.90
CA GLY A 285 5.06 2.38 5.70
C GLY A 285 4.17 2.19 4.46
N PHE A 286 3.16 1.33 4.57
CA PHE A 286 2.22 1.07 3.48
C PHE A 286 1.43 2.32 3.05
N ILE A 287 1.06 3.20 3.99
CA ILE A 287 0.40 4.48 3.66
C ILE A 287 1.32 5.34 2.79
N VAL A 288 2.60 5.45 3.17
CA VAL A 288 3.61 6.22 2.41
C VAL A 288 3.85 5.61 1.03
N GLU A 289 3.99 4.29 0.95
CA GLU A 289 4.16 3.54 -0.29
C GLU A 289 2.94 3.65 -1.23
N SER A 290 1.74 3.67 -0.66
CA SER A 290 0.49 3.95 -1.38
C SER A 290 0.40 5.42 -1.82
N GLY A 291 1.18 6.30 -1.20
CA GLY A 291 1.26 7.72 -1.56
C GLY A 291 0.10 8.53 -1.03
N ARG A 292 -0.57 8.06 0.03
CA ARG A 292 -1.70 8.75 0.61
C ARG A 292 -1.24 9.87 1.53
N ALA A 293 -2.03 10.94 1.58
CA ALA A 293 -1.86 11.95 2.60
C ALA A 293 -2.05 11.31 3.99
N LEU A 294 -1.29 11.79 4.97
CA LEU A 294 -1.20 11.18 6.30
C LEU A 294 -1.27 12.23 7.40
N VAL A 295 -2.17 11.96 8.35
CA VAL A 295 -2.25 12.66 9.63
C VAL A 295 -2.11 11.62 10.75
N VAL A 296 -1.25 11.89 11.73
CA VAL A 296 -1.04 10.98 12.86
C VAL A 296 -1.80 11.51 14.07
N GLY A 297 -2.72 10.69 14.59
CA GLY A 297 -3.47 10.97 15.80
C GLY A 297 -2.99 10.09 16.96
N VAL A 298 -2.40 10.68 17.99
CA VAL A 298 -1.99 10.00 19.22
C VAL A 298 -3.13 10.10 20.22
N ASN A 299 -3.93 9.04 20.32
CA ASN A 299 -5.18 8.98 21.07
C ASN A 299 -4.97 8.55 22.53
N LYS A 300 -5.98 8.75 23.39
CA LYS A 300 -5.94 8.50 24.85
C LYS A 300 -4.91 9.36 25.59
N TRP A 301 -4.65 10.56 25.07
CA TRP A 301 -3.66 11.48 25.62
C TRP A 301 -4.04 12.05 26.99
N ASP A 302 -5.35 12.09 27.29
CA ASP A 302 -5.93 12.57 28.54
C ASP A 302 -5.42 11.79 29.77
N GLY A 303 -5.17 10.50 29.64
CA GLY A 303 -4.77 9.62 30.74
C GLY A 303 -3.27 9.58 31.06
N LEU A 304 -2.46 10.48 30.49
CA LEU A 304 -0.99 10.46 30.66
C LEU A 304 -0.46 11.55 31.59
N ASP A 305 0.51 11.18 32.43
CA ASP A 305 1.33 12.09 33.22
C ASP A 305 2.46 12.77 32.40
N GLY A 306 3.19 13.71 33.00
CA GLY A 306 4.26 14.45 32.31
C GLY A 306 5.38 13.55 31.76
N HIS A 307 5.85 12.58 32.56
CA HIS A 307 6.92 11.67 32.17
C HIS A 307 6.50 10.71 31.04
N GLN A 308 5.26 10.23 31.08
CA GLN A 308 4.67 9.41 30.03
C GLN A 308 4.57 10.19 28.72
N ARG A 309 4.08 11.43 28.76
CA ARG A 309 3.98 12.28 27.57
C ARG A 309 5.33 12.51 26.90
N ASP A 310 6.38 12.74 27.67
CA ASP A 310 7.73 12.97 27.14
C ASP A 310 8.33 11.68 26.54
N ARG A 311 8.09 10.52 27.18
CA ARG A 311 8.47 9.22 26.60
C ARG A 311 7.80 8.98 25.25
N VAL A 312 6.48 9.21 25.15
CA VAL A 312 5.74 9.01 23.89
C VAL A 312 6.26 9.92 22.79
N LYS A 313 6.54 11.20 23.09
CA LYS A 313 7.14 12.13 22.10
C LYS A 313 8.48 11.63 21.59
N HIS A 314 9.36 11.17 22.48
CA HIS A 314 10.67 10.65 22.10
C HIS A 314 10.55 9.38 21.23
N ASP A 315 9.64 8.47 21.59
CA ASP A 315 9.36 7.26 20.81
C ASP A 315 8.83 7.58 19.41
N LEU A 316 7.93 8.57 19.29
CA LEU A 316 7.42 9.04 18.00
C LEU A 316 8.54 9.59 17.11
N GLU A 317 9.40 10.45 17.66
CA GLU A 317 10.52 11.03 16.92
C GLU A 317 11.51 9.97 16.44
N ARG A 318 11.79 8.96 17.28
CA ARG A 318 12.75 7.89 16.97
C ARG A 318 12.17 6.85 16.01
N LYS A 319 10.96 6.34 16.28
CA LYS A 319 10.37 5.21 15.53
C LYS A 319 9.65 5.65 14.25
N LEU A 320 9.11 6.87 14.21
CA LEU A 320 8.33 7.39 13.07
C LEU A 320 9.01 8.58 12.38
N GLN A 321 10.34 8.67 12.44
CA GLN A 321 11.12 9.74 11.80
C GLN A 321 10.82 9.90 10.29
N PHE A 322 10.57 8.78 9.61
CA PHE A 322 10.23 8.76 8.18
C PHE A 322 8.89 9.45 7.86
N LEU A 323 8.03 9.66 8.87
CA LEU A 323 6.77 10.39 8.78
C LEU A 323 6.91 11.89 9.07
N SER A 324 8.12 12.46 8.98
CA SER A 324 8.37 13.90 9.25
C SER A 324 7.50 14.89 8.46
N PHE A 325 6.88 14.46 7.36
CA PHE A 325 5.93 15.28 6.60
C PHE A 325 4.51 15.28 7.19
N ALA A 326 4.14 14.27 7.97
CA ALA A 326 2.80 14.10 8.51
C ALA A 326 2.56 15.04 9.70
N ASN A 327 1.34 15.56 9.81
CA ASN A 327 0.95 16.38 10.96
C ASN A 327 0.58 15.47 12.13
N LEU A 328 1.20 15.70 13.29
CA LEU A 328 0.95 14.95 14.51
C LEU A 328 0.02 15.72 15.46
N HIS A 329 -1.01 15.03 15.95
CA HIS A 329 -2.00 15.57 16.87
C HIS A 329 -2.16 14.67 18.07
N PHE A 330 -2.14 15.27 19.27
CA PHE A 330 -2.51 14.59 20.50
C PHE A 330 -4.01 14.76 20.74
N VAL A 331 -4.73 13.64 20.83
CA VAL A 331 -6.19 13.65 20.87
C VAL A 331 -6.72 12.77 22.00
N SER A 332 -7.96 13.06 22.40
CA SER A 332 -8.78 12.15 23.18
C SER A 332 -10.12 12.02 22.49
N ALA A 333 -10.36 10.88 21.85
CA ALA A 333 -11.62 10.58 21.19
C ALA A 333 -12.79 10.56 22.18
N ARG A 334 -12.54 10.13 23.42
CA ARG A 334 -13.54 10.03 24.49
C ARG A 334 -13.89 11.42 25.04
N GLU A 335 -12.87 12.22 25.37
CA GLU A 335 -13.04 13.57 25.92
C GLU A 335 -13.22 14.65 24.85
N ARG A 336 -13.40 14.24 23.58
CA ARG A 336 -13.59 15.11 22.41
C ARG A 336 -12.53 16.21 22.23
N THR A 337 -11.31 15.95 22.70
CA THR A 337 -10.23 16.94 22.73
C THR A 337 -9.27 16.73 21.56
N GLY A 338 -8.86 17.81 20.89
CA GLY A 338 -7.91 17.78 19.77
C GLY A 338 -8.47 17.33 18.41
N ILE A 339 -9.71 16.84 18.35
CA ILE A 339 -10.36 16.31 17.13
C ILE A 339 -10.49 17.39 16.04
N GLY A 340 -10.94 18.60 16.42
CA GLY A 340 -11.08 19.69 15.46
C GLY A 340 -9.76 20.10 14.78
N ALA A 341 -8.63 20.04 15.50
CA ALA A 341 -7.30 20.31 14.95
C ALA A 341 -6.84 19.18 14.01
N LEU A 342 -7.06 17.92 14.41
CA LEU A 342 -6.77 16.75 13.59
C LEU A 342 -7.49 16.84 12.23
N LEU A 343 -8.77 17.17 12.23
CA LEU A 343 -9.55 17.27 10.99
C LEU A 343 -9.19 18.49 10.14
N ARG A 344 -8.78 19.62 10.73
CA ARG A 344 -8.22 20.73 9.93
C ARG A 344 -6.94 20.29 9.22
N SER A 345 -6.09 19.51 9.89
CA SER A 345 -4.91 18.94 9.25
C SER A 345 -5.23 17.90 8.18
N VAL A 346 -6.39 17.23 8.24
CA VAL A 346 -6.87 16.39 7.14
C VAL A 346 -7.15 17.24 5.90
N ASP A 347 -7.81 18.39 6.06
CA ASP A 347 -8.06 19.33 4.95
C ASP A 347 -6.76 19.88 4.37
N ASP A 348 -5.84 20.31 5.24
CA ASP A 348 -4.53 20.83 4.82
C ASP A 348 -3.72 19.78 4.08
N ALA A 349 -3.75 18.52 4.56
CA ALA A 349 -3.05 17.40 3.95
C ALA A 349 -3.64 17.05 2.58
N TYR A 350 -4.97 17.04 2.45
CA TYR A 350 -5.66 16.84 1.18
C TYR A 350 -5.32 17.95 0.17
N ALA A 351 -5.38 19.21 0.61
CA ALA A 351 -5.05 20.36 -0.23
C ALA A 351 -3.59 20.32 -0.70
N ALA A 352 -2.65 19.96 0.19
CA ALA A 352 -1.26 19.77 -0.17
C ALA A 352 -1.05 18.59 -1.14
N ALA A 353 -1.81 17.51 -0.99
CA ALA A 353 -1.73 16.34 -1.88
C ALA A 353 -2.27 16.62 -3.29
N MET A 354 -3.28 17.50 -3.40
CA MET A 354 -3.95 17.88 -4.66
C MET A 354 -3.43 19.19 -5.27
N ILE A 355 -2.36 19.77 -4.72
CA ILE A 355 -1.82 21.05 -5.16
C ILE A 355 -1.37 20.99 -6.63
N LYS A 356 -1.65 22.06 -7.38
CA LYS A 356 -1.11 22.27 -8.72
C LYS A 356 0.20 23.05 -8.63
N LEU A 357 1.29 22.46 -9.11
CA LEU A 357 2.63 23.03 -9.07
C LEU A 357 3.04 23.48 -10.48
N PRO A 358 3.17 24.79 -10.75
CA PRO A 358 3.57 25.27 -12.07
C PRO A 358 4.99 24.83 -12.45
N THR A 359 5.15 24.27 -13.65
CA THR A 359 6.43 23.81 -14.21
C THR A 359 7.59 24.80 -14.05
N PRO A 360 7.41 26.13 -14.27
CA PRO A 360 8.49 27.10 -14.06
C PRO A 360 8.97 27.16 -12.60
N GLN A 361 8.06 27.06 -11.63
CA GLN A 361 8.40 27.09 -10.21
C GLN A 361 9.14 25.81 -9.81
N ILE A 362 8.67 24.65 -10.27
CA ILE A 362 9.34 23.36 -10.02
C ILE A 362 10.75 23.39 -10.60
N THR A 363 10.90 23.80 -11.86
CA THR A 363 12.20 23.84 -12.53
C THR A 363 13.17 24.80 -11.85
N ARG A 364 12.69 25.95 -11.36
CA ARG A 364 13.51 26.89 -10.58
C ARG A 364 14.01 26.26 -9.29
N VAL A 365 13.13 25.64 -8.49
CA VAL A 365 13.52 24.97 -7.24
C VAL A 365 14.51 23.82 -7.51
N LEU A 366 14.34 23.09 -8.61
CA LEU A 366 15.27 22.05 -9.04
C LEU A 366 16.67 22.64 -9.30
N GLN A 367 16.75 23.73 -10.07
CA GLN A 367 18.02 24.38 -10.40
C GLN A 367 18.72 24.90 -9.14
N GLU A 368 17.99 25.59 -8.26
CA GLU A 368 18.51 26.07 -6.96
C GLU A 368 19.02 24.90 -6.09
N ALA A 369 18.33 23.75 -6.08
CA ALA A 369 18.78 22.57 -5.35
C ALA A 369 20.06 21.94 -5.95
N VAL A 370 20.15 21.88 -7.27
CA VAL A 370 21.35 21.36 -7.96
C VAL A 370 22.56 22.27 -7.78
N GLU A 371 22.35 23.59 -7.79
CA GLU A 371 23.39 24.57 -7.51
C GLU A 371 23.91 24.44 -6.07
N PHE A 372 23.01 24.30 -5.09
CA PHE A 372 23.38 24.11 -3.70
C PHE A 372 24.14 22.79 -3.49
N GLN A 373 23.65 21.69 -4.05
CA GLN A 373 24.29 20.40 -3.97
C GLN A 373 24.16 19.65 -5.28
N GLN A 374 25.27 19.54 -6.02
CA GLN A 374 25.29 18.81 -7.28
C GLN A 374 25.23 17.29 -7.07
N PRO A 375 24.62 16.53 -8.00
CA PRO A 375 24.62 15.08 -7.92
C PRO A 375 26.05 14.55 -8.09
N LYS A 376 26.37 13.45 -7.39
CA LYS A 376 27.66 12.78 -7.54
C LYS A 376 27.84 12.28 -8.97
N ARG A 377 29.09 12.25 -9.43
CA ARG A 377 29.43 11.65 -10.73
C ARG A 377 29.32 10.12 -10.60
N VAL A 378 28.70 9.47 -11.59
CA VAL A 378 28.63 8.00 -11.66
C VAL A 378 29.19 7.55 -13.01
N GLY A 379 30.30 6.80 -12.97
CA GLY A 379 31.07 6.46 -14.16
C GLY A 379 31.64 7.71 -14.84
N VAL A 380 31.45 7.81 -16.16
CA VAL A 380 32.08 8.84 -17.00
C VAL A 380 31.34 10.18 -16.93
N SER A 381 30.06 10.22 -16.56
CA SER A 381 29.25 11.45 -16.61
C SER A 381 28.56 11.77 -15.30
N ARG A 382 28.27 13.06 -15.08
CA ARG A 382 27.43 13.52 -13.96
C ARG A 382 25.98 13.58 -14.43
N PRO A 383 25.00 13.09 -13.65
CA PRO A 383 23.59 13.28 -13.97
C PRO A 383 23.28 14.77 -14.18
N LYS A 384 22.65 15.09 -15.30
CA LYS A 384 22.26 16.47 -15.64
C LYS A 384 20.75 16.60 -15.59
N LEU A 385 20.25 17.19 -14.52
CA LEU A 385 18.83 17.48 -14.28
C LEU A 385 18.48 18.80 -14.97
N ARG A 386 17.66 18.78 -16.02
CA ARG A 386 17.45 19.94 -16.91
C ARG A 386 16.19 20.72 -16.56
N TYR A 387 15.07 20.03 -16.42
CA TYR A 387 13.77 20.63 -16.10
C TYR A 387 12.90 19.62 -15.38
N ALA A 388 11.84 20.10 -14.74
CA ALA A 388 10.87 19.24 -14.06
C ALA A 388 9.46 19.80 -14.14
N HIS A 389 8.49 18.89 -14.22
CA HIS A 389 7.06 19.20 -14.26
C HIS A 389 6.28 18.29 -13.31
N GLN A 390 5.04 18.65 -13.00
CA GLN A 390 4.15 17.80 -12.21
C GLN A 390 3.55 16.71 -13.10
N GLY A 391 3.78 15.44 -12.74
CA GLY A 391 3.25 14.27 -13.45
C GLY A 391 1.99 13.67 -12.83
N GLY A 392 1.61 14.09 -11.62
CA GLY A 392 0.44 13.56 -10.91
C GLY A 392 0.13 14.30 -9.61
N SER A 393 -1.03 13.96 -9.03
CA SER A 393 -1.53 14.47 -7.76
C SER A 393 -2.05 13.32 -6.88
N ASN A 394 -2.07 13.53 -5.55
CA ASN A 394 -2.46 12.54 -4.55
C ASN A 394 -1.71 11.19 -4.66
N PRO A 395 -0.36 11.19 -4.50
CA PRO A 395 0.48 12.31 -4.05
C PRO A 395 1.00 13.16 -5.22
N PRO A 396 1.52 14.38 -4.97
CA PRO A 396 2.22 15.14 -5.99
C PRO A 396 3.43 14.34 -6.51
N ILE A 397 3.49 14.17 -7.84
CA ILE A 397 4.61 13.51 -8.51
C ILE A 397 5.36 14.57 -9.31
N ILE A 398 6.65 14.74 -9.04
CA ILE A 398 7.54 15.60 -9.82
C ILE A 398 8.35 14.73 -10.77
N VAL A 399 8.17 14.93 -12.07
CA VAL A 399 8.91 14.24 -13.12
C VAL A 399 10.08 15.11 -13.55
N VAL A 400 11.29 14.63 -13.27
CA VAL A 400 12.54 15.32 -13.61
C VAL A 400 13.14 14.73 -14.88
N HIS A 401 13.42 15.60 -15.84
CA HIS A 401 14.02 15.25 -17.11
C HIS A 401 15.48 15.65 -17.21
N GLY A 402 16.25 14.88 -17.95
CA GLY A 402 17.68 15.09 -18.04
C GLY A 402 18.46 13.94 -18.67
N ASN A 403 19.77 13.97 -18.46
CA ASN A 403 20.71 12.99 -19.01
C ASN A 403 21.40 12.22 -17.89
N ALA A 404 21.72 10.95 -18.15
CA ALA A 404 22.40 10.06 -17.20
C ALA A 404 21.69 9.97 -15.83
N LEU A 405 20.35 10.02 -15.83
CA LEU A 405 19.56 10.03 -14.59
C LEU A 405 19.58 8.69 -13.84
N SER A 406 19.94 7.60 -14.53
CA SER A 406 20.19 6.31 -13.89
C SER A 406 21.33 6.37 -12.85
N GLY A 407 22.21 7.37 -12.92
CA GLY A 407 23.26 7.62 -11.93
C GLY A 407 22.81 8.44 -10.72
N VAL A 408 21.54 8.85 -10.61
CA VAL A 408 21.04 9.55 -9.42
C VAL A 408 20.83 8.55 -8.30
N THR A 409 21.50 8.74 -7.17
CA THR A 409 21.38 7.87 -5.99
C THR A 409 20.09 8.18 -5.21
N ASP A 410 19.59 7.21 -4.45
CA ASP A 410 18.37 7.41 -3.64
C ASP A 410 18.57 8.43 -2.52
N ALA A 411 19.79 8.55 -1.99
CA ALA A 411 20.13 9.64 -1.07
C ALA A 411 19.92 11.02 -1.71
N TYR A 412 20.30 11.18 -2.98
CA TYR A 412 20.10 12.43 -3.71
C TYR A 412 18.63 12.65 -4.08
N ARG A 413 17.89 11.59 -4.40
CA ARG A 413 16.43 11.64 -4.58
C ARG A 413 15.73 12.17 -3.32
N ARG A 414 16.03 11.60 -2.15
CA ARG A 414 15.49 12.04 -0.84
C ARG A 414 15.86 13.49 -0.52
N TYR A 415 17.07 13.92 -0.87
CA TYR A 415 17.48 15.32 -0.78
C TYR A 415 16.56 16.23 -1.61
N LEU A 416 16.35 15.91 -2.89
CA LEU A 416 15.46 16.68 -3.76
C LEU A 416 14.02 16.67 -3.25
N GLU A 417 13.51 15.52 -2.80
CA GLU A 417 12.17 15.40 -2.22
C GLU A 417 11.99 16.36 -1.05
N ASN A 418 12.95 16.40 -0.11
CA ASN A 418 12.93 17.32 1.02
C ASN A 418 13.00 18.79 0.59
N ARG A 419 13.80 19.12 -0.44
CA ARG A 419 13.91 20.49 -0.98
C ARG A 419 12.59 20.97 -1.58
N PHE A 420 11.97 20.16 -2.43
CA PHE A 420 10.66 20.46 -3.02
C PHE A 420 9.56 20.55 -1.95
N ARG A 421 9.53 19.59 -1.02
CA ARG A 421 8.55 19.58 0.08
C ARG A 421 8.62 20.86 0.91
N THR A 422 9.83 21.32 1.22
CA THR A 422 10.05 22.56 1.97
C THR A 422 9.65 23.79 1.16
N ALA A 423 10.09 23.87 -0.11
CA ALA A 423 9.81 25.01 -0.98
C ALA A 423 8.30 25.21 -1.23
N PHE A 424 7.57 24.12 -1.45
CA PHE A 424 6.13 24.13 -1.71
C PHE A 424 5.27 23.96 -0.44
N LYS A 425 5.90 23.91 0.75
CA LYS A 425 5.21 23.76 2.05
C LYS A 425 4.25 22.57 2.09
N LEU A 426 4.63 21.45 1.46
CA LEU A 426 3.81 20.26 1.38
C LEU A 426 3.81 19.52 2.73
N LYS A 427 2.84 19.88 3.59
CA LYS A 427 2.60 19.22 4.88
C LYS A 427 1.48 18.20 4.73
N GLY A 428 1.59 17.08 5.43
CA GLY A 428 0.59 16.01 5.45
C GLY A 428 0.57 15.13 4.19
N THR A 429 1.42 15.36 3.19
CA THR A 429 1.50 14.52 1.99
C THR A 429 2.94 14.07 1.72
N PRO A 430 3.16 12.81 1.30
CA PRO A 430 4.42 12.43 0.68
C PRO A 430 4.56 13.13 -0.68
N LEU A 431 5.79 13.22 -1.17
CA LEU A 431 6.15 13.72 -2.50
C LEU A 431 6.94 12.63 -3.21
N ARG A 432 6.63 12.37 -4.48
CA ARG A 432 7.40 11.41 -5.30
C ARG A 432 8.17 12.13 -6.38
N ILE A 433 9.39 11.66 -6.63
CA ILE A 433 10.18 12.09 -7.79
C ILE A 433 10.33 10.92 -8.75
N GLU A 434 10.01 11.15 -10.02
CA GLU A 434 10.32 10.25 -11.12
C GLU A 434 11.42 10.85 -11.99
N PHE A 435 12.35 10.02 -12.46
CA PHE A 435 13.38 10.45 -13.40
C PHE A 435 13.07 9.88 -14.78
N ARG A 436 12.92 10.76 -15.77
CA ARG A 436 12.73 10.35 -17.17
C ARG A 436 13.93 10.80 -18.00
N THR A 437 14.66 9.82 -18.51
CA THR A 437 15.71 10.08 -19.48
C THR A 437 15.07 10.10 -20.87
N ASN A 438 15.38 11.11 -21.68
CA ASN A 438 14.93 11.09 -23.07
C ASN A 438 15.56 9.89 -23.77
N LYS A 439 14.76 9.09 -24.50
CA LYS A 439 15.30 8.09 -25.43
C LYS A 439 16.25 8.81 -26.37
N ASN A 440 17.49 8.34 -26.46
CA ASN A 440 18.45 8.89 -27.42
C ASN A 440 17.99 8.45 -28.82
N PRO A 441 17.55 9.35 -29.71
CA PRO A 441 17.05 8.98 -31.03
C PRO A 441 18.10 8.29 -31.91
N TYR A 442 19.38 8.37 -31.52
CA TYR A 442 20.53 7.83 -32.24
C TYR A 442 21.10 6.55 -31.60
N ALA A 443 20.44 5.98 -30.58
CA ALA A 443 20.91 4.73 -29.96
C ALA A 443 20.60 3.49 -30.83
N ASP A 444 19.55 3.55 -31.65
CA ASP A 444 19.17 2.47 -32.57
C ASP A 444 19.80 2.62 -33.96
N SER A 445 20.69 3.61 -34.15
CA SER A 445 21.36 3.91 -35.43
C SER A 445 22.85 3.55 -35.40
N LYS A 446 23.18 2.35 -34.94
CA LYS A 446 24.48 1.72 -35.18
C LYS A 446 24.28 0.22 -35.39
N ASP A 447 24.32 -0.15 -36.67
CA ASP A 447 24.70 -1.42 -37.32
C ASP A 447 24.49 -2.74 -36.56
#